data_AF-A0A078MU77-F1
#
_entry.id   AF-A0A078MU77-F1
#
_cell.length_a   1.000
_cell.length_b   1.000
_cell.length_c   1.000
_cell.angle_alpha   90.00
_cell.angle_beta   90.00
_cell.angle_gamma   90.00
#
_symmetry.space_group_name_H-M   'P 1'
#
loop_
_entity.id
_entity.type
_entity.pdbx_description
1 polymer ?
#
loop_
_entity_poly.entity_id
_entity_poly.type
_entity_poly.pdbx_seq_one_letter_code
_entity_poly.pdbx_strand_id
1 'polypeptide(L)'
;MTHHSTASRGTPAATTTVLAAPLRPLSTPDAVLRLIGALMLALATVAAGLAATLATAPTALAHDQLISANPADGDVLAEPPAAVELVFSAELMDLGNEIRVEDAAGADVTGGELQLQRETLTQPLAALEDGTYEVTWRAVSSDGHPITGSFGFQVGSGGADNPAADAAPGQDQAGGGTGTASPDTAEASPNAEAGGASARGDGSGLPGWVPAAGLGGLAGIGIYAAAVWLRRRSRRGTD
;
A
#
# COMPACT_ATOMS: atom_id res chain seq x y z
N MET A 1 -41.47 -30.76 -110.74
CA MET A 1 -42.06 -30.22 -109.48
C MET A 1 -41.63 -31.18 -108.39
N THR A 2 -40.86 -30.86 -107.37
CA THR A 2 -40.62 -29.59 -106.68
C THR A 2 -39.45 -29.77 -105.71
N HIS A 3 -38.54 -28.80 -105.76
CA HIS A 3 -37.71 -28.19 -104.71
C HIS A 3 -36.63 -28.94 -103.89
N HIS A 4 -35.50 -28.22 -103.87
CA HIS A 4 -34.28 -28.26 -103.08
C HIS A 4 -34.47 -28.13 -101.55
N SER A 5 -33.32 -28.24 -100.85
CA SER A 5 -32.94 -27.59 -99.57
C SER A 5 -33.01 -28.53 -98.36
N THR A 6 -32.09 -28.59 -97.40
CA THR A 6 -30.93 -27.75 -97.04
C THR A 6 -30.01 -28.56 -96.10
N ALA A 7 -28.73 -28.18 -96.03
CA ALA A 7 -27.73 -28.65 -95.07
C ALA A 7 -28.06 -28.30 -93.61
N SER A 8 -27.49 -29.03 -92.64
CA SER A 8 -26.88 -28.43 -91.46
C SER A 8 -26.05 -29.44 -90.66
N ARG A 9 -24.77 -29.11 -90.43
CA ARG A 9 -23.85 -29.79 -89.51
C ARG A 9 -24.23 -29.43 -88.08
N GLY A 10 -24.23 -30.41 -87.18
CA GLY A 10 -24.29 -30.19 -85.73
C GLY A 10 -23.24 -31.03 -85.01
N THR A 11 -22.14 -30.40 -84.61
CA THR A 11 -21.17 -30.90 -83.63
C THR A 11 -21.81 -30.97 -82.24
N PRO A 12 -21.71 -32.08 -81.49
CA PRO A 12 -22.01 -32.05 -80.06
C PRO A 12 -20.84 -31.41 -79.30
N ALA A 13 -21.17 -30.37 -78.54
CA ALA A 13 -20.27 -29.58 -77.70
C ALA A 13 -19.64 -30.40 -76.56
N ALA A 14 -18.39 -30.06 -76.22
CA ALA A 14 -17.73 -30.55 -75.03
C ALA A 14 -18.44 -30.03 -73.77
N THR A 15 -18.96 -30.93 -72.96
CA THR A 15 -19.52 -30.61 -71.64
C THR A 15 -18.39 -30.32 -70.67
N THR A 16 -18.08 -29.04 -70.48
CA THR A 16 -17.23 -28.56 -69.39
C THR A 16 -18.04 -28.59 -68.09
N THR A 17 -17.83 -29.62 -67.26
CA THR A 17 -18.33 -29.63 -65.88
C THR A 17 -17.53 -28.63 -65.05
N VAL A 18 -18.12 -27.47 -64.77
CA VAL A 18 -17.60 -26.51 -63.79
C VAL A 18 -17.84 -27.07 -62.39
N LEU A 19 -16.77 -27.45 -61.70
CA LEU A 19 -16.81 -27.87 -60.30
C LEU A 19 -17.12 -26.64 -59.42
N ALA A 20 -18.40 -26.44 -59.10
CA ALA A 20 -18.81 -25.47 -58.08
C ALA A 20 -18.33 -25.98 -56.71
N ALA A 21 -17.25 -25.41 -56.19
CA ALA A 21 -16.79 -25.69 -54.83
C ALA A 21 -17.86 -25.20 -53.83
N PRO A 22 -18.34 -26.04 -52.90
CA PRO A 22 -19.30 -25.61 -51.90
C PRO A 22 -18.61 -24.61 -50.96
N LEU A 23 -19.19 -23.41 -50.83
CA LEU A 23 -18.81 -22.44 -49.82
C LEU A 23 -18.96 -23.11 -48.44
N ARG A 24 -17.83 -23.39 -47.77
CA ARG A 24 -17.84 -23.96 -46.41
C ARG A 24 -18.52 -22.96 -45.46
N PRO A 25 -19.59 -23.32 -44.74
CA PRO A 25 -20.20 -22.44 -43.77
C PRO A 25 -19.24 -22.26 -42.58
N LEU A 26 -18.72 -21.05 -42.43
CA LEU A 26 -17.90 -20.65 -41.30
C LEU A 26 -18.81 -20.32 -40.11
N SER A 27 -19.14 -21.32 -39.28
CA SER A 27 -19.29 -21.20 -37.82
C SER A 27 -19.98 -22.45 -37.28
N THR A 28 -19.18 -23.42 -36.82
CA THR A 28 -19.70 -24.39 -35.86
C THR A 28 -19.85 -23.69 -34.50
N PRO A 29 -20.91 -23.99 -33.72
CA PRO A 29 -21.11 -23.40 -32.39
C PRO A 29 -19.89 -23.58 -31.47
N ASP A 30 -19.09 -24.63 -31.70
CA ASP A 30 -17.84 -24.91 -31.00
C ASP A 30 -16.75 -23.87 -31.24
N ALA A 31 -16.69 -23.29 -32.45
CA ALA A 31 -15.72 -22.24 -32.77
C ALA A 31 -16.05 -20.93 -32.04
N VAL A 32 -17.34 -20.62 -31.89
CA VAL A 32 -17.83 -19.46 -31.15
C VAL A 32 -17.58 -19.64 -29.65
N LEU A 33 -17.89 -20.82 -29.09
CA LEU A 33 -17.65 -21.11 -27.67
C LEU A 33 -16.15 -21.08 -27.30
N ARG A 34 -15.28 -21.56 -28.20
CA ARG A 34 -13.81 -21.47 -28.03
C ARG A 34 -13.29 -20.04 -28.08
N LEU A 35 -13.84 -19.20 -28.97
CA LEU A 35 -13.47 -17.79 -29.05
C LEU A 35 -13.89 -17.03 -27.79
N ILE A 36 -15.11 -17.28 -27.29
CA ILE A 36 -15.61 -16.71 -26.04
C ILE A 36 -14.74 -17.14 -24.86
N GLY A 37 -14.41 -18.43 -24.76
CA GLY A 37 -13.52 -18.95 -23.70
C GLY A 37 -12.12 -18.32 -23.73
N ALA A 38 -11.54 -18.15 -24.92
CA ALA A 38 -10.24 -17.49 -25.08
C ALA A 38 -10.27 -16.01 -24.71
N LEU A 39 -11.37 -15.30 -25.04
CA LEU A 39 -11.57 -13.91 -24.66
C LEU A 39 -11.75 -13.75 -23.14
N MET A 40 -12.54 -14.62 -22.52
CA MET A 40 -12.77 -14.62 -21.06
C MET A 40 -11.47 -14.92 -20.29
N LEU A 41 -10.67 -15.88 -20.76
CA LEU A 41 -9.36 -16.17 -20.16
C LEU A 41 -8.41 -14.98 -20.32
N ALA A 42 -8.36 -14.37 -21.50
CA ALA A 42 -7.54 -13.17 -21.72
C ALA A 42 -7.96 -12.03 -20.78
N LEU A 43 -9.26 -11.77 -20.64
CA LEU A 43 -9.78 -10.76 -19.72
C LEU A 43 -9.46 -11.07 -18.25
N ALA A 44 -9.61 -12.33 -17.83
CA ALA A 44 -9.26 -12.78 -16.48
C ALA A 44 -7.77 -12.61 -16.19
N THR A 45 -6.89 -12.89 -17.16
CA THR A 45 -5.44 -12.68 -16.99
C THR A 45 -5.07 -11.21 -16.88
N VAL A 46 -5.71 -10.33 -17.66
CA VAL A 46 -5.51 -8.88 -17.57
C VAL A 46 -6.02 -8.36 -16.23
N ALA A 47 -7.20 -8.81 -15.78
CA ALA A 47 -7.78 -8.44 -14.50
C ALA A 47 -6.93 -8.91 -13.31
N ALA A 48 -6.42 -10.15 -13.36
CA ALA A 48 -5.51 -10.67 -12.33
C ALA A 48 -4.18 -9.92 -12.30
N GLY A 49 -3.63 -9.57 -13.47
CA GLY A 49 -2.44 -8.73 -13.57
C GLY A 49 -2.65 -7.35 -12.96
N LEU A 50 -3.78 -6.71 -13.27
CA LEU A 50 -4.14 -5.40 -12.71
C LEU A 50 -4.34 -5.49 -11.18
N ALA A 51 -5.07 -6.49 -10.70
CA ALA A 51 -5.28 -6.71 -9.27
C ALA A 51 -3.96 -6.91 -8.51
N ALA A 52 -3.03 -7.69 -9.09
CA ALA A 52 -1.70 -7.86 -8.51
C ALA A 52 -0.91 -6.54 -8.43
N THR A 53 -0.99 -5.69 -9.47
CA THR A 53 -0.31 -4.38 -9.44
C THR A 53 -0.90 -3.42 -8.41
N LEU A 54 -2.23 -3.41 -8.25
CA LEU A 54 -2.91 -2.57 -7.25
C LEU A 54 -2.64 -3.05 -5.82
N ALA A 55 -2.54 -4.37 -5.62
CA ALA A 55 -2.23 -4.95 -4.31
C ALA A 55 -0.83 -4.60 -3.81
N THR A 56 0.09 -4.23 -4.72
CA THR A 56 1.47 -3.84 -4.38
C THR A 56 1.73 -2.34 -4.54
N ALA A 57 0.71 -1.53 -4.80
CA ALA A 57 0.90 -0.09 -4.93
C ALA A 57 1.29 0.50 -3.56
N PRO A 58 2.41 1.26 -3.46
CA PRO A 58 2.76 1.94 -2.22
C PRO A 58 1.67 2.97 -1.89
N THR A 59 1.32 3.08 -0.61
CA THR A 59 0.50 4.19 -0.13
C THR A 59 1.25 5.49 -0.38
N ALA A 60 0.68 6.42 -1.16
CA ALA A 60 1.23 7.75 -1.29
C ALA A 60 1.08 8.46 0.07
N LEU A 61 2.19 8.66 0.77
CA LEU A 61 2.25 9.52 1.95
C LEU A 61 2.21 10.96 1.48
N ALA A 62 1.05 11.60 1.60
CA ALA A 62 0.90 13.02 1.27
C ALA A 62 1.40 13.93 2.39
N HIS A 63 1.23 13.50 3.64
CA HIS A 63 1.63 14.30 4.80
C HIS A 63 3.07 14.00 5.21
N ASP A 64 3.80 15.06 5.50
CA ASP A 64 5.08 14.96 6.18
C ASP A 64 4.89 14.37 7.59
N GLN A 65 5.91 13.67 8.07
CA GLN A 65 5.92 13.05 9.39
C GLN A 65 7.06 13.60 10.22
N LEU A 66 6.85 13.75 11.53
CA LEU A 66 7.94 13.99 12.47
C LEU A 66 8.82 12.73 12.50
N ILE A 67 10.09 12.88 12.12
CA ILE A 67 11.10 11.81 12.07
C ILE A 67 11.88 11.73 13.38
N SER A 68 12.24 12.88 13.95
CA SER A 68 12.95 12.95 15.21
C SER A 68 12.71 14.27 15.92
N ALA A 69 12.83 14.24 17.25
CA ALA A 69 12.82 15.40 18.12
C ALA A 69 14.09 15.40 19.00
N ASN A 70 14.60 16.60 19.30
CA ASN A 70 15.66 16.82 20.28
C ASN A 70 15.26 18.01 21.17
N PRO A 71 14.99 17.82 22.47
CA PRO A 71 14.92 16.53 23.18
C PRO A 71 13.90 15.56 22.57
N ALA A 72 14.13 14.26 22.75
CA ALA A 72 13.17 13.24 22.36
C ALA A 72 12.02 13.12 23.39
N ASP A 73 10.90 12.52 22.97
CA ASP A 73 9.79 12.26 23.88
C ASP A 73 10.20 11.36 25.04
N GLY A 74 9.93 11.82 26.25
CA GLY A 74 10.29 11.17 27.50
C GLY A 74 11.75 11.34 27.94
N ASP A 75 12.55 12.15 27.25
CA ASP A 75 13.95 12.39 27.64
C ASP A 75 14.03 13.02 29.04
N VAL A 76 15.05 12.60 29.80
CA VAL A 76 15.44 13.19 31.08
C VAL A 76 16.85 13.74 30.93
N LEU A 77 16.96 15.06 30.79
CA LEU A 77 18.22 15.77 30.55
C LEU A 77 18.86 16.18 31.87
N ALA A 78 20.18 16.03 31.98
CA ALA A 78 20.91 16.52 33.14
C ALA A 78 21.03 18.06 33.17
N GLU A 79 20.99 18.70 31.99
CA GLU A 79 21.12 20.15 31.83
C GLU A 79 20.01 20.68 30.89
N PRO A 80 19.55 21.92 31.09
CA PRO A 80 18.61 22.57 30.18
C PRO A 80 19.06 22.58 28.71
N PRO A 81 18.24 22.11 27.76
CA PRO A 81 18.51 22.32 26.34
C PRO A 81 18.34 23.80 25.97
N ALA A 82 19.13 24.29 25.02
CA ALA A 82 19.02 25.67 24.52
C ALA A 82 17.84 25.86 23.52
N ALA A 83 17.35 24.77 22.93
CA ALA A 83 16.30 24.77 21.92
C ALA A 83 15.59 23.41 21.88
N VAL A 84 14.39 23.38 21.31
CA VAL A 84 13.75 22.18 20.78
C VAL A 84 13.94 22.15 19.26
N GLU A 85 14.41 21.02 18.74
CA GLU A 85 14.58 20.76 17.32
C GLU A 85 13.65 19.62 16.87
N LEU A 86 12.87 19.86 15.81
CA LEU A 86 11.97 18.88 15.19
C LEU A 86 12.37 18.68 13.72
N VAL A 87 12.66 17.44 13.34
CA VAL A 87 13.04 17.07 11.98
C VAL A 87 11.90 16.30 11.33
N PHE A 88 11.47 16.74 10.16
CA PHE A 88 10.37 16.15 9.40
C PHE A 88 10.86 15.36 8.19
N SER A 89 9.95 14.59 7.58
CA SER A 89 10.28 13.70 6.46
C SER A 89 10.55 14.44 5.14
N ALA A 90 10.13 15.70 5.03
CA ALA A 90 10.35 16.54 3.87
C ALA A 90 10.38 18.04 4.26
N GLU A 91 10.72 18.87 3.27
CA GLU A 91 10.82 20.32 3.41
C GLU A 91 9.43 20.93 3.67
N LEU A 92 9.30 21.62 4.80
CA LEU A 92 8.04 22.22 5.24
C LEU A 92 7.75 23.52 4.49
N MET A 93 6.49 23.97 4.53
CA MET A 93 6.14 25.32 4.09
C MET A 93 6.60 26.38 5.10
N ASP A 94 7.00 27.55 4.60
CA ASP A 94 7.55 28.64 5.43
C ASP A 94 6.57 29.26 6.43
N LEU A 95 5.26 29.22 6.15
CA LEU A 95 4.24 29.94 6.91
C LEU A 95 3.31 29.00 7.67
N GLY A 96 3.06 29.35 8.93
CA GLY A 96 2.09 28.64 9.78
C GLY A 96 2.68 27.54 10.66
N ASN A 97 4.00 27.49 10.80
CA ASN A 97 4.65 26.63 11.80
C ASN A 97 4.65 27.30 13.18
N GLU A 98 4.50 26.51 14.24
CA GLU A 98 4.51 26.96 15.63
C GLU A 98 5.06 25.84 16.52
N ILE A 99 5.91 26.20 17.48
CA ILE A 99 6.31 25.34 18.58
C ILE A 99 6.09 26.15 19.85
N ARG A 100 5.32 25.60 20.80
CA ARG A 100 5.17 26.11 22.16
C ARG A 100 5.75 25.09 23.13
N VAL A 101 6.47 25.57 24.14
CA VAL A 101 6.99 24.75 25.22
C VAL A 101 6.49 25.36 26.52
N GLU A 102 5.82 24.54 27.33
CA GLU A 102 5.22 24.97 28.60
C GLU A 102 5.82 24.18 29.75
N ASP A 103 6.01 24.83 30.90
CA ASP A 103 6.37 24.15 32.14
C ASP A 103 5.15 23.48 32.80
N ALA A 104 5.36 22.77 33.91
CA ALA A 104 4.28 22.11 34.66
C ALA A 104 3.22 23.08 35.24
N ALA A 105 3.49 24.39 35.30
CA ALA A 105 2.54 25.41 35.70
C ALA A 105 1.77 26.01 34.50
N GLY A 106 2.07 25.59 33.28
CA GLY A 106 1.50 26.11 32.04
C GLY A 106 2.12 27.44 31.60
N ALA A 107 3.30 27.80 32.09
CA ALA A 107 4.00 28.99 31.64
C ALA A 107 4.77 28.69 30.34
N ASP A 108 4.58 29.53 29.32
CA ASP A 108 5.32 29.45 28.05
C ASP A 108 6.79 29.83 28.28
N VAL A 109 7.69 28.88 28.00
CA VAL A 109 9.15 29.01 28.12
C VAL A 109 9.84 29.04 26.76
N THR A 110 9.10 29.25 25.67
CA THR A 110 9.70 29.54 24.37
C THR A 110 10.53 30.82 24.39
N GLY A 111 11.64 30.81 23.65
CA GLY A 111 12.55 31.93 23.51
C GLY A 111 12.80 32.27 22.05
N GLY A 112 13.12 33.53 21.78
CA GLY A 112 13.49 33.97 20.43
C GLY A 112 12.42 33.71 19.37
N GLU A 113 12.84 33.70 18.10
CA GLU A 113 11.99 33.43 16.94
C GLU A 113 12.18 31.97 16.50
N LEU A 114 11.07 31.32 16.09
CA LEU A 114 11.09 30.00 15.47
C LEU A 114 11.89 30.04 14.17
N GLN A 115 12.82 29.12 14.00
CA GLN A 115 13.66 29.04 12.81
C GLN A 115 13.28 27.81 11.99
N LEU A 116 13.07 28.01 10.69
CA LEU A 116 12.86 26.91 9.74
C LEU A 116 14.07 26.79 8.82
N GLN A 117 14.62 25.58 8.71
CA GLN A 117 15.63 25.22 7.72
C GLN A 117 15.20 23.92 7.04
N ARG A 118 14.60 24.06 5.85
CA ARG A 118 14.11 22.95 5.04
C ARG A 118 13.10 22.07 5.80
N GLU A 119 13.50 20.87 6.21
CA GLU A 119 12.71 19.92 6.99
C GLU A 119 12.84 20.08 8.51
N THR A 120 13.63 21.04 9.00
CA THR A 120 13.92 21.20 10.44
C THR A 120 13.33 22.49 11.01
N LEU A 121 12.54 22.36 12.08
CA LEU A 121 12.11 23.47 12.93
C LEU A 121 12.98 23.52 14.19
N THR A 122 13.52 24.71 14.50
CA THR A 122 14.28 24.96 15.73
C THR A 122 13.62 26.08 16.52
N GLN A 123 13.11 25.77 17.71
CA GLN A 123 12.54 26.73 18.64
C GLN A 123 13.54 26.97 19.78
N PRO A 124 14.18 28.14 19.85
CA PRO A 124 14.99 28.49 21.01
C PRO A 124 14.13 28.51 22.28
N LEU A 125 14.74 28.25 23.43
CA LEU A 125 14.09 28.26 24.72
C LEU A 125 14.63 29.40 25.59
N ALA A 126 13.81 29.88 26.52
CA ALA A 126 14.29 30.68 27.63
C ALA A 126 15.17 29.83 28.57
N ALA A 127 15.75 30.46 29.59
CA ALA A 127 16.43 29.71 30.64
C ALA A 127 15.42 28.81 31.36
N LEU A 128 15.69 27.50 31.38
CA LEU A 128 14.82 26.51 32.04
C LEU A 128 15.34 26.18 33.43
N GLU A 129 14.41 25.95 34.36
CA GLU A 129 14.68 25.37 35.67
C GLU A 129 14.55 23.83 35.60
N ASP A 130 14.90 23.13 36.68
CA ASP A 130 14.63 21.70 36.79
C ASP A 130 13.12 21.46 36.85
N GLY A 131 12.61 20.52 36.05
CA GLY A 131 11.18 20.26 35.97
C GLY A 131 10.75 19.50 34.72
N THR A 132 9.44 19.34 34.57
CA THR A 132 8.80 18.71 33.40
C THR A 132 8.31 19.79 32.45
N TYR A 133 8.50 19.54 31.16
CA TYR A 133 8.12 20.43 30.08
C TYR A 133 7.28 19.70 29.05
N GLU A 134 6.23 20.34 28.55
CA GLU A 134 5.41 19.87 27.43
C GLU A 134 5.71 20.69 26.19
N VAL A 135 6.05 20.01 25.10
CA VAL A 135 6.21 20.60 23.77
C VAL A 135 4.92 20.34 23.00
N THR A 136 4.28 21.40 22.53
CA THR A 136 3.16 21.32 21.56
C THR A 136 3.59 21.99 20.27
N TRP A 137 3.33 21.35 19.13
CA TRP A 137 3.76 21.86 17.84
C TRP A 137 2.70 21.72 16.76
N ARG A 138 2.81 22.61 15.77
CA ARG A 138 2.10 22.59 14.50
C ARG A 138 3.10 22.87 13.38
N ALA A 139 3.11 22.03 12.36
CA ALA A 139 3.90 22.25 11.14
C ALA A 139 2.99 22.21 9.91
N VAL A 140 3.34 22.94 8.86
CA VAL A 140 2.63 22.89 7.57
C VAL A 140 3.44 22.05 6.61
N SER A 141 2.93 20.85 6.35
CA SER A 141 3.53 19.84 5.48
C SER A 141 3.72 20.37 4.05
N SER A 142 4.65 19.76 3.31
CA SER A 142 4.96 20.05 1.91
C SER A 142 3.75 19.96 0.97
N ASP A 143 2.69 19.25 1.36
CA ASP A 143 1.41 19.15 0.66
C ASP A 143 0.37 20.23 1.04
N GLY A 144 0.72 21.12 1.99
CA GLY A 144 -0.09 22.26 2.42
C GLY A 144 -1.04 21.98 3.57
N HIS A 145 -1.09 20.76 4.11
CA HIS A 145 -1.94 20.45 5.26
C HIS A 145 -1.19 20.66 6.59
N PRO A 146 -1.84 21.24 7.62
CA PRO A 146 -1.25 21.32 8.93
C PRO A 146 -1.22 19.94 9.59
N ILE A 147 -0.08 19.61 10.19
CA ILE A 147 0.14 18.47 11.08
C ILE A 147 0.47 19.00 12.47
N THR A 148 0.09 18.26 13.51
CA THR A 148 0.25 18.66 14.91
C THR A 148 0.70 17.50 15.77
N GLY A 149 1.31 17.81 16.91
CA GLY A 149 1.60 16.82 17.94
C GLY A 149 2.05 17.46 19.24
N SER A 150 2.23 16.64 20.26
CA SER A 150 2.84 17.03 21.52
C SER A 150 3.67 15.90 22.10
N PHE A 151 4.62 16.24 22.96
CA PHE A 151 5.46 15.31 23.71
C PHE A 151 6.05 16.00 24.94
N GLY A 152 6.60 15.22 25.88
CA GLY A 152 7.17 15.76 27.11
C GLY A 152 8.66 15.46 27.26
N PHE A 153 9.39 16.32 27.97
CA PHE A 153 10.75 16.03 28.44
C PHE A 153 10.94 16.57 29.87
N GLN A 154 12.00 16.13 30.54
CA GLN A 154 12.35 16.53 31.90
C GLN A 154 13.77 17.08 31.94
N VAL A 155 14.00 18.10 32.76
CA VAL A 155 15.33 18.64 33.07
C VAL A 155 15.62 18.43 34.55
N GLY A 156 16.82 17.96 34.86
CA GLY A 156 17.27 17.66 36.21
C GLY A 156 16.83 16.29 36.72
N SER A 157 17.33 15.93 37.91
CA SER A 157 17.10 14.62 38.54
C SER A 157 15.90 14.60 39.51
N GLY A 158 14.97 15.56 39.41
CA GLY A 158 13.81 15.72 40.30
C GLY A 158 12.69 14.68 40.15
N GLY A 159 12.89 13.63 39.35
CA GLY A 159 11.97 12.48 39.22
C GLY A 159 12.06 11.50 40.40
N ALA A 160 11.86 11.97 41.63
CA ALA A 160 11.58 11.13 42.79
C ALA A 160 10.76 11.82 43.90
N ASP A 161 10.40 13.09 43.76
CA ASP A 161 9.45 13.74 44.67
C ASP A 161 8.09 13.86 43.99
N ASN A 162 7.39 12.73 43.92
CA ASN A 162 5.95 12.69 43.77
C ASN A 162 5.32 12.77 45.17
N PRO A 163 4.84 13.92 45.66
CA PRO A 163 3.94 13.96 46.80
C PRO A 163 2.51 13.64 46.34
N ALA A 164 2.29 12.41 45.86
CA ALA A 164 0.95 11.87 45.62
C ALA A 164 0.96 10.35 45.83
N ALA A 165 1.26 9.96 47.07
CA ALA A 165 0.93 8.65 47.62
C ALA A 165 0.48 8.78 49.08
N ASP A 166 -0.42 9.73 49.37
CA ASP A 166 -1.30 9.64 50.54
C ASP A 166 -2.53 10.55 50.38
N ALA A 167 -3.56 10.02 49.72
CA ALA A 167 -4.94 10.51 49.83
C ALA A 167 -5.89 9.43 49.32
N ALA A 168 -6.07 8.39 50.12
CA ALA A 168 -7.24 7.51 50.00
C ALA A 168 -8.45 8.20 50.65
N PRO A 169 -9.59 8.38 49.96
CA PRO A 169 -10.87 8.55 50.64
C PRO A 169 -11.39 7.18 51.03
N GLY A 170 -11.65 7.00 52.33
CA GLY A 170 -12.24 5.79 52.89
C GLY A 170 -13.59 5.46 52.25
N GLN A 171 -13.75 4.18 51.90
CA GLN A 171 -15.03 3.59 51.55
C GLN A 171 -15.61 2.93 52.79
N ASP A 172 -16.69 3.52 53.28
CA ASP A 172 -17.64 2.97 54.22
C ASP A 172 -18.42 1.80 53.59
N GLN A 173 -18.29 0.63 54.22
CA GLN A 173 -19.06 -0.58 53.91
C GLN A 173 -20.30 -0.67 54.81
N ALA A 174 -21.48 -0.78 54.21
CA ALA A 174 -22.64 -1.58 54.69
C ALA A 174 -23.77 -1.48 53.63
N GLY A 175 -24.43 -2.51 53.13
CA GLY A 175 -24.38 -3.95 53.33
C GLY A 175 -25.60 -4.62 52.66
N GLY A 176 -25.43 -5.86 52.20
CA GLY A 176 -26.48 -6.87 51.93
C GLY A 176 -27.30 -6.68 50.65
N GLY A 177 -27.60 -7.69 49.81
CA GLY A 177 -27.36 -9.12 49.87
C GLY A 177 -28.33 -9.83 48.90
N THR A 178 -27.76 -10.70 48.05
CA THR A 178 -28.31 -11.94 47.46
C THR A 178 -29.52 -11.96 46.51
N GLY A 179 -29.30 -12.58 45.33
CA GLY A 179 -30.27 -13.49 44.69
C GLY A 179 -30.13 -13.72 43.16
N THR A 180 -29.39 -14.77 42.76
CA THR A 180 -29.76 -15.83 41.75
C THR A 180 -30.13 -15.39 40.30
N ALA A 181 -29.64 -15.92 39.16
CA ALA A 181 -28.89 -17.14 38.76
C ALA A 181 -28.25 -16.95 37.34
N SER A 182 -27.26 -17.79 37.03
CA SER A 182 -26.70 -18.13 35.68
C SER A 182 -27.67 -19.09 34.92
N PRO A 183 -27.50 -19.47 33.61
CA PRO A 183 -26.21 -19.67 32.91
C PRO A 183 -26.12 -19.41 31.38
N ASP A 184 -24.90 -19.61 30.88
CA ASP A 184 -24.49 -20.26 29.62
C ASP A 184 -24.49 -19.50 28.27
N THR A 185 -23.30 -19.27 27.70
CA THR A 185 -22.71 -20.11 26.63
C THR A 185 -21.31 -19.58 26.29
N ALA A 186 -20.31 -20.44 26.46
CA ALA A 186 -18.95 -20.27 25.99
C ALA A 186 -18.73 -21.09 24.71
N GLU A 187 -18.00 -20.56 23.74
CA GLU A 187 -17.28 -21.31 22.68
C GLU A 187 -16.51 -20.30 21.82
N ALA A 188 -15.32 -20.52 21.27
CA ALA A 188 -14.10 -21.23 21.66
C ALA A 188 -13.03 -20.72 20.68
N SER A 189 -11.80 -20.57 21.14
CA SER A 189 -10.62 -20.32 20.32
C SER A 189 -10.28 -21.57 19.47
N PRO A 190 -9.50 -21.45 18.39
CA PRO A 190 -8.28 -22.24 18.42
C PRO A 190 -7.04 -21.53 17.85
N ASN A 191 -5.91 -21.83 18.46
CA ASN A 191 -4.57 -21.63 17.93
C ASN A 191 -3.81 -22.98 17.89
N ALA A 192 -2.73 -22.99 17.11
CA ALA A 192 -1.58 -23.93 17.10
C ALA A 192 -1.72 -25.16 16.17
N GLU A 193 -0.70 -25.64 15.42
CA GLU A 193 0.73 -25.31 15.33
C GLU A 193 1.37 -26.02 14.11
N ALA A 194 2.69 -25.77 13.93
CA ALA A 194 3.73 -26.50 13.19
C ALA A 194 4.13 -25.89 11.83
N GLY A 195 5.40 -25.68 11.51
CA GLY A 195 6.68 -26.04 12.15
C GLY A 195 7.81 -25.39 11.36
N GLY A 196 9.04 -25.44 11.90
CA GLY A 196 10.10 -24.49 11.58
C GLY A 196 10.91 -24.72 10.30
N ALA A 197 11.78 -23.74 10.01
CA ALA A 197 13.20 -23.98 9.71
C ALA A 197 13.94 -22.62 9.70
N SER A 198 14.90 -22.47 10.61
CA SER A 198 15.98 -21.50 10.47
C SER A 198 16.94 -22.00 9.39
N ALA A 199 17.26 -21.15 8.41
CA ALA A 199 18.43 -21.32 7.57
C ALA A 199 19.26 -20.02 7.65
N ARG A 200 20.44 -20.14 8.26
CA ARG A 200 21.56 -19.24 8.07
C ARG A 200 22.04 -19.37 6.63
N GLY A 201 22.27 -18.24 5.96
CA GLY A 201 22.87 -18.15 4.64
C GLY A 201 23.64 -16.84 4.55
N ASP A 202 24.95 -16.94 4.69
CA ASP A 202 25.90 -15.85 4.64
C ASP A 202 26.06 -15.27 3.22
N GLY A 203 26.22 -13.94 3.15
CA GLY A 203 27.15 -13.25 2.25
C GLY A 203 27.04 -13.45 0.73
N SER A 204 26.26 -12.60 0.06
CA SER A 204 26.64 -12.01 -1.23
C SER A 204 25.81 -10.76 -1.50
N GLY A 205 26.44 -9.59 -1.43
CA GLY A 205 25.78 -8.29 -1.54
C GLY A 205 25.19 -8.01 -2.91
N LEU A 206 23.88 -7.73 -2.93
CA LEU A 206 23.18 -6.95 -3.94
C LEU A 206 22.01 -6.20 -3.25
N PRO A 207 21.80 -4.90 -3.49
CA PRO A 207 20.76 -4.11 -2.81
C PRO A 207 19.34 -4.55 -3.21
N GLY A 208 18.43 -4.53 -2.22
CA GLY A 208 17.09 -5.15 -2.23
C GLY A 208 16.03 -4.56 -3.17
N TRP A 209 16.41 -3.81 -4.20
CA TRP A 209 15.46 -3.25 -5.19
C TRP A 209 15.36 -4.07 -6.48
N VAL A 210 16.14 -5.14 -6.65
CA VAL A 210 16.33 -5.74 -7.99
C VAL A 210 15.41 -6.92 -8.39
N PRO A 211 14.71 -7.71 -7.56
CA PRO A 211 13.88 -8.78 -8.13
C PRO A 211 12.39 -8.44 -8.27
N ALA A 212 11.96 -7.17 -8.20
CA ALA A 212 10.55 -6.83 -8.43
C ALA A 212 10.22 -6.52 -9.91
N ALA A 213 11.19 -6.03 -10.70
CA ALA A 213 10.96 -5.71 -12.12
C ALA A 213 11.18 -6.89 -13.08
N GLY A 214 11.93 -7.93 -12.67
CA GLY A 214 12.32 -9.04 -13.55
C GLY A 214 11.26 -10.13 -13.75
N LEU A 215 10.42 -10.40 -12.75
CA LEU A 215 9.48 -11.53 -12.78
C LEU A 215 8.20 -11.23 -13.58
N GLY A 216 7.72 -9.99 -13.58
CA GLY A 216 6.54 -9.59 -14.36
C GLY A 216 6.79 -9.59 -15.88
N GLY A 217 7.96 -9.11 -16.31
CA GLY A 217 8.33 -9.06 -17.73
C GLY A 217 8.50 -10.45 -18.35
N LEU A 218 9.09 -11.41 -17.63
CA LEU A 218 9.33 -12.77 -18.13
C LEU A 218 8.02 -13.58 -18.23
N ALA A 219 7.09 -13.40 -17.29
CA ALA A 219 5.78 -14.04 -17.36
C ALA A 219 4.97 -13.54 -18.58
N GLY A 220 4.98 -12.23 -18.85
CA GLY A 220 4.32 -11.64 -20.01
C GLY A 220 4.88 -12.14 -21.35
N ILE A 221 6.21 -12.21 -21.47
CA ILE A 221 6.88 -12.73 -22.68
C ILE A 221 6.60 -14.23 -22.87
N GLY A 222 6.60 -15.01 -21.78
CA GLY A 222 6.30 -16.45 -21.82
C GLY A 222 4.87 -16.75 -22.30
N ILE A 223 3.88 -16.00 -21.80
CA ILE A 223 2.47 -16.14 -22.22
C ILE A 223 2.30 -15.74 -23.68
N TYR A 224 2.94 -14.64 -24.11
CA TYR A 224 2.90 -14.20 -25.52
C TYR A 224 3.53 -15.24 -26.46
N ALA A 225 4.70 -15.78 -26.09
CA ALA A 225 5.38 -16.81 -26.88
C ALA A 225 4.56 -18.10 -26.99
N ALA A 226 3.93 -18.54 -25.89
CA ALA A 226 3.04 -19.71 -25.89
C ALA A 226 1.82 -19.48 -26.80
N ALA A 227 1.20 -18.31 -26.75
CA ALA A 227 0.06 -17.97 -27.60
C ALA A 227 0.42 -17.96 -29.10
N VAL A 228 1.60 -17.44 -29.46
CA VAL A 228 2.11 -17.46 -30.84
C VAL A 228 2.44 -18.88 -31.30
N TRP A 229 3.01 -19.72 -30.43
CA TRP A 229 3.32 -21.12 -30.71
C TRP A 229 2.06 -21.97 -30.94
N LEU A 230 1.05 -21.84 -30.08
CA LEU A 230 -0.24 -22.55 -30.27
C LEU A 230 -0.94 -22.11 -31.57
N ARG A 231 -0.91 -20.81 -31.90
CA ARG A 231 -1.45 -20.30 -33.17
C ARG A 231 -0.71 -20.84 -34.40
N ARG A 232 0.61 -21.00 -34.32
CA ARG A 232 1.42 -21.57 -35.41
C ARG A 232 1.20 -23.06 -35.57
N ARG A 233 1.09 -23.81 -34.47
CA ARG A 233 0.84 -25.25 -34.49
C ARG A 233 -0.50 -25.60 -35.12
N SER A 234 -1.53 -24.78 -34.89
CA SER A 234 -2.85 -24.97 -35.50
C SER A 234 -2.88 -24.77 -37.03
N ARG A 235 -1.83 -24.19 -37.62
CA ARG A 235 -1.73 -23.95 -39.08
C ARG A 235 -0.95 -25.03 -39.83
N ARG A 236 -0.32 -25.98 -39.14
CA ARG A 236 0.53 -27.03 -39.74
C ARG A 236 -0.15 -28.41 -39.80
N GLY A 237 -1.43 -28.50 -39.47
CA GLY A 237 -2.20 -29.75 -39.44
C GLY A 237 -3.08 -29.99 -40.67
N THR A 238 -2.85 -29.26 -41.76
CA THR A 238 -3.60 -29.37 -43.01
C THR A 238 -2.61 -29.33 -44.17
N ASP A 239 -1.90 -30.44 -44.36
CA ASP A 239 -1.29 -30.87 -45.61
C ASP A 239 -1.42 -32.40 -45.69
#